data_AF-A0A525J4F3-F1
#
_entry.id   AF-A0A525J4F3-F1
#
_cell.length_a   1.000
_cell.length_b   1.000
_cell.length_c   1.000
_cell.angle_alpha   90.00
_cell.angle_beta   90.00
_cell.angle_gamma   90.00
#
_symmetry.space_group_name_H-M   'P 1'
#
loop_
_entity.id
_entity.type
_entity.pdbx_description
1 polymer ?
#
loop_
_entity_poly.entity_id
_entity_poly.type
_entity_poly.pdbx_seq_one_letter_code
_entity_poly.pdbx_strand_id
1 'polypeptide(L)'
;MMKPLVASLVASALTLSACADGGYGHHFGGGGGLAYDAYYDDAYGPYVDGYWGADDVFMYRHERNGEFARDEAHHFRHDTASGFHGVRTARAPAAPAAPRAAPSRPG
;
A
#
# COMPACT_ATOMS: atom_id res chain seq x y z
N MET A 1 9.93 -13.11 -56.89
CA MET A 1 10.95 -12.37 -56.14
C MET A 1 10.55 -10.90 -56.13
N MET A 2 10.52 -10.26 -54.95
CA MET A 2 10.35 -8.82 -54.61
C MET A 2 9.03 -8.09 -54.96
N LYS A 3 8.30 -7.67 -53.91
CA LYS A 3 7.07 -6.84 -53.88
C LYS A 3 7.46 -5.37 -53.60
N PRO A 4 6.86 -4.36 -54.27
CA PRO A 4 7.11 -2.97 -53.92
C PRO A 4 6.24 -2.47 -52.76
N LEU A 5 6.94 -1.83 -51.83
CA LEU A 5 6.49 -1.20 -50.59
C LEU A 5 5.39 -0.15 -50.79
N VAL A 6 4.38 -0.22 -49.92
CA VAL A 6 3.42 0.86 -49.63
C VAL A 6 4.10 1.85 -48.68
N ALA A 7 4.25 3.10 -49.09
CA ALA A 7 4.83 4.18 -48.27
C ALA A 7 3.73 5.10 -47.71
N SER A 8 3.52 4.97 -46.41
CA SER A 8 2.67 5.78 -45.53
C SER A 8 3.13 7.24 -45.42
N LEU A 9 2.20 8.16 -45.13
CA LEU A 9 2.42 9.20 -44.12
C LEU A 9 1.09 9.78 -43.59
N VAL A 10 0.36 9.00 -42.78
CA VAL A 10 -0.66 9.56 -41.87
C VAL A 10 0.09 9.96 -40.60
N ALA A 11 0.37 11.25 -40.45
CA ALA A 11 1.00 11.82 -39.26
C ALA A 11 -0.02 11.85 -38.12
N SER A 12 -0.13 10.74 -37.40
CA SER A 12 -0.84 10.69 -36.13
C SER A 12 -0.09 11.53 -35.10
N ALA A 13 -0.68 12.68 -34.77
CA ALA A 13 -0.52 13.25 -33.45
C ALA A 13 -0.83 12.18 -32.40
N LEU A 14 -0.06 12.15 -31.30
CA LEU A 14 -0.53 12.05 -29.92
C LEU A 14 0.68 11.85 -29.00
N THR A 15 1.01 12.94 -28.30
CA THR A 15 1.39 13.00 -26.89
C THR A 15 2.43 11.99 -26.40
N LEU A 16 3.64 12.52 -26.14
CA LEU A 16 4.63 11.93 -25.25
C LEU A 16 3.96 11.39 -23.98
N SER A 17 3.99 10.07 -23.83
CA SER A 17 3.81 9.39 -22.56
C SER A 17 4.96 9.80 -21.64
N ALA A 18 4.75 10.86 -20.88
CA ALA A 18 5.50 11.13 -19.66
C ALA A 18 4.79 10.41 -18.51
N CYS A 19 4.91 9.08 -18.45
CA CYS A 19 4.66 8.39 -17.20
C CYS A 19 5.88 8.66 -16.31
N ALA A 20 5.66 9.47 -15.28
CA ALA A 20 6.67 9.97 -14.35
C ALA A 20 7.62 8.85 -13.87
N ASP A 21 8.87 8.96 -14.28
CA ASP A 21 10.02 8.45 -13.55
C ASP A 21 10.21 9.40 -12.35
N GLY A 22 9.78 8.98 -11.17
CA GLY A 22 9.77 9.84 -10.00
C GLY A 22 9.06 9.21 -8.82
N GLY A 23 9.72 8.29 -8.13
CA GLY A 23 9.15 7.69 -6.93
C GLY A 23 10.12 6.77 -6.22
N TYR A 24 11.01 7.36 -5.43
CA TYR A 24 11.83 6.72 -4.40
C TYR A 24 11.13 5.51 -3.74
N GLY A 25 11.69 4.32 -3.94
CA GLY A 25 11.20 3.09 -3.33
C GLY A 25 12.30 2.07 -3.27
N HIS A 26 13.24 2.27 -2.34
CA HIS A 26 14.30 1.32 -2.05
C HIS A 26 13.69 0.01 -1.56
N HIS A 27 13.87 -1.03 -2.37
CA HIS A 27 13.27 -2.34 -2.26
C HIS A 27 14.18 -3.24 -1.41
N PHE A 28 13.74 -3.64 -0.21
CA PHE A 28 14.32 -4.79 0.50
C PHE A 28 13.24 -5.82 0.77
N GLY A 29 13.32 -6.96 0.08
CA GLY A 29 12.55 -8.16 0.39
C GLY A 29 11.66 -8.69 -0.75
N GLY A 30 12.26 -9.41 -1.69
CA GLY A 30 11.69 -10.54 -2.45
C GLY A 30 10.26 -10.46 -3.03
N GLY A 31 10.17 -10.41 -4.37
CA GLY A 31 9.05 -11.04 -5.08
C GLY A 31 8.17 -10.16 -5.97
N GLY A 32 8.75 -9.45 -6.93
CA GLY A 32 8.31 -9.37 -8.35
C GLY A 32 6.83 -9.37 -8.76
N GLY A 33 5.91 -8.86 -7.96
CA GLY A 33 4.53 -8.55 -8.29
C GLY A 33 4.10 -7.35 -7.46
N LEU A 34 3.03 -6.65 -7.85
CA LEU A 34 2.45 -5.59 -7.01
C LEU A 34 1.92 -6.26 -5.72
N ALA A 35 2.79 -6.49 -4.74
CA ALA A 35 2.45 -7.15 -3.50
C ALA A 35 1.50 -6.20 -2.75
N TYR A 36 0.23 -6.59 -2.70
CA TYR A 36 -0.74 -5.98 -1.82
C TYR A 36 -0.57 -6.63 -0.45
N ASP A 37 -0.42 -5.81 0.57
CA ASP A 37 -0.24 -6.30 1.94
C ASP A 37 -1.58 -6.60 2.60
N ALA A 38 -2.70 -6.13 2.03
CA ALA A 38 -4.05 -6.44 2.47
C ALA A 38 -5.08 -6.35 1.33
N TYR A 39 -6.29 -6.83 1.60
CA TYR A 39 -7.45 -6.76 0.73
C TYR A 39 -8.62 -6.14 1.50
N TYR A 40 -9.33 -5.19 0.91
CA TYR A 40 -10.38 -4.38 1.56
C TYR A 40 -11.69 -4.40 0.76
N ASP A 41 -12.85 -4.37 1.42
CA ASP A 41 -14.19 -4.47 0.79
C ASP A 41 -15.00 -3.16 0.77
N ASP A 42 -14.35 -2.02 1.04
CA ASP A 42 -14.97 -0.68 1.06
C ASP A 42 -15.95 -0.39 2.21
N ALA A 43 -16.15 -1.30 3.18
CA ALA A 43 -17.19 -1.17 4.20
C ALA A 43 -17.09 0.09 5.09
N TYR A 44 -15.87 0.59 5.33
CA TYR A 44 -15.61 1.83 6.08
C TYR A 44 -15.47 3.07 5.19
N GLY A 45 -15.60 2.92 3.87
CA GLY A 45 -15.32 3.98 2.89
C GLY A 45 -13.83 4.31 2.79
N PRO A 46 -13.48 5.53 2.31
CA PRO A 46 -12.09 5.94 2.15
C PRO A 46 -11.36 6.02 3.49
N TYR A 47 -10.15 5.48 3.52
CA TYR A 47 -9.20 5.62 4.63
C TYR A 47 -7.88 6.20 4.10
N VAL A 48 -7.10 6.80 4.99
CA VAL A 48 -5.86 7.52 4.63
C VAL A 48 -4.61 6.68 4.91
N ASP A 49 -4.67 5.82 5.91
CA ASP A 49 -3.53 5.00 6.32
C ASP A 49 -3.99 3.74 7.07
N GLY A 50 -3.17 2.70 7.06
CA GLY A 50 -3.44 1.49 7.82
C GLY A 50 -2.29 0.50 7.81
N TYR A 51 -2.25 -0.40 8.79
CA TYR A 51 -1.20 -1.39 8.98
C TYR A 51 -1.71 -2.62 9.73
N TRP A 52 -1.04 -3.76 9.57
CA TRP A 52 -1.30 -4.95 10.37
C TRP A 52 -0.70 -4.83 11.77
N GLY A 53 -1.55 -4.90 12.80
CA GLY A 53 -1.13 -4.99 14.19
C GLY A 53 -0.40 -6.30 14.51
N ALA A 54 0.24 -6.37 15.67
CA ALA A 54 0.95 -7.58 16.11
C ALA A 54 0.00 -8.77 16.37
N ASP A 55 -1.27 -8.48 16.60
CA ASP A 55 -2.37 -9.41 16.82
C ASP A 55 -3.11 -9.80 15.54
N ASP A 56 -2.55 -9.51 14.36
CA ASP A 56 -3.12 -9.81 13.05
C ASP A 56 -4.46 -9.11 12.75
N VAL A 57 -4.77 -8.06 13.53
CA VAL A 57 -5.91 -7.16 13.26
C VAL A 57 -5.41 -5.96 12.47
N PHE A 58 -6.18 -5.56 11.46
CA PHE A 58 -5.87 -4.37 10.68
C PHE A 58 -6.20 -3.10 11.46
N MET A 59 -5.27 -2.14 11.46
CA MET A 59 -5.44 -0.81 12.05
C MET A 59 -5.62 0.18 10.91
N TYR A 60 -6.60 1.09 10.99
CA TYR A 60 -6.86 2.08 9.93
C TYR A 60 -7.25 3.44 10.48
N ARG A 61 -7.10 4.51 9.69
CA ARG A 61 -7.56 5.87 10.05
C ARG A 61 -8.11 6.62 8.86
N HIS A 62 -9.08 7.50 9.09
CA HIS A 62 -9.70 8.32 8.04
C HIS A 62 -9.00 9.65 7.81
N GLU A 63 -8.12 10.07 8.72
CA GLU A 63 -7.42 11.35 8.62
C GLU A 63 -5.92 11.15 8.83
N ARG A 64 -5.09 11.96 8.15
CA ARG A 64 -3.62 11.87 8.24
C ARG A 64 -3.07 12.04 9.66
N ASN A 65 -3.79 12.75 10.53
CA ASN A 65 -3.42 12.97 11.94
C ASN A 65 -4.44 12.35 12.90
N GLY A 66 -5.38 11.55 12.38
CA GLY A 66 -6.41 10.90 13.18
C GLY A 66 -5.87 9.68 13.92
N GLU A 67 -6.66 9.23 14.89
CA GLU A 67 -6.40 8.00 15.64
C GLU A 67 -6.63 6.78 14.75
N PHE A 68 -5.88 5.70 15.03
CA PHE A 68 -6.10 4.42 14.39
C PHE A 68 -7.23 3.67 15.10
N ALA A 69 -8.21 3.21 14.33
CA ALA A 69 -9.23 2.27 14.74
C ALA A 69 -8.80 0.84 14.38
N ARG A 70 -9.26 -0.15 15.14
CA ARG A 70 -9.09 -1.58 14.82
C ARG A 70 -10.22 -2.02 13.90
N ASP A 71 -9.91 -2.87 12.94
CA ASP A 71 -10.90 -3.61 12.15
C ASP A 71 -11.47 -4.77 12.97
N GLU A 72 -12.59 -4.54 13.66
CA GLU A 72 -13.26 -5.58 14.45
C GLU A 72 -14.17 -6.47 13.61
N ALA A 73 -14.50 -6.07 12.38
CA ALA A 73 -15.46 -6.76 11.52
C ALA A 73 -14.82 -7.53 10.36
N HIS A 74 -13.49 -7.53 10.26
CA HIS A 74 -12.69 -8.25 9.26
C HIS A 74 -12.94 -7.78 7.81
N HIS A 75 -13.10 -6.48 7.64
CA HIS A 75 -13.18 -5.84 6.33
C HIS A 75 -11.82 -5.70 5.65
N PHE A 76 -10.72 -5.91 6.37
CA PHE A 76 -9.37 -6.07 5.85
C PHE A 76 -8.88 -7.51 6.01
N ARG A 77 -8.21 -8.05 4.99
CA ARG A 77 -7.79 -9.46 4.93
C ARG A 77 -6.41 -9.62 4.32
N HIS A 78 -5.71 -10.69 4.65
CA HIS A 78 -4.42 -11.06 4.02
C HIS A 78 -4.60 -11.75 2.67
N ASP A 79 -5.77 -12.36 2.44
CA ASP A 79 -6.07 -13.15 1.25
C ASP A 79 -7.12 -12.49 0.35
N THR A 80 -7.03 -12.79 -0.94
CA THR A 80 -8.02 -12.38 -1.95
C THR A 80 -9.37 -13.05 -1.68
N ALA A 81 -10.45 -12.28 -1.69
CA ALA A 81 -11.82 -12.80 -1.69
C ALA A 81 -12.72 -11.99 -2.64
N SER A 82 -13.86 -12.58 -3.00
CA SER A 82 -14.85 -11.87 -3.82
C SER A 82 -15.36 -10.64 -3.08
N GLY A 83 -15.36 -9.48 -3.75
CA GLY A 83 -15.75 -8.21 -3.16
C GLY A 83 -14.61 -7.44 -2.49
N PHE A 84 -13.41 -8.02 -2.39
CA PHE A 84 -12.25 -7.34 -1.84
C PHE A 84 -11.28 -6.94 -2.94
N HIS A 85 -10.64 -5.78 -2.79
CA HIS A 85 -9.60 -5.29 -3.69
C HIS A 85 -8.28 -5.10 -2.94
N GLY A 86 -7.17 -5.28 -3.64
CA GLY A 86 -5.84 -5.16 -3.05
C GLY A 86 -5.53 -3.72 -2.66
N VAL A 87 -5.06 -3.54 -1.43
CA VAL A 87 -4.62 -2.24 -0.90
C VAL A 87 -3.17 -2.32 -0.42
N ARG A 88 -2.50 -1.17 -0.43
CA ARG A 88 -1.17 -1.04 0.17
C ARG A 88 -1.33 -0.59 1.61
N THR A 89 -0.50 -1.13 2.47
CA THR A 89 -0.53 -0.82 3.88
C THR A 89 0.79 -0.16 4.25
N ALA A 90 0.77 0.73 5.23
CA ALA A 90 1.99 1.18 5.85
C ALA A 90 2.58 0.05 6.69
N ARG A 91 3.90 0.11 6.89
CA ARG A 91 4.52 -0.70 7.94
C ARG A 91 3.97 -0.24 9.29
N ALA A 92 3.65 -1.20 10.17
CA ALA A 92 3.27 -0.90 11.53
C ALA A 92 4.25 0.12 12.15
N PRO A 93 3.75 1.18 12.81
CA PRO A 93 4.63 2.09 13.52
C PRO A 93 5.45 1.28 14.51
N ALA A 94 6.74 1.60 14.63
CA ALA A 94 7.57 0.99 15.66
C ALA A 94 6.86 1.22 16.99
N ALA A 95 6.60 0.13 17.73
CA ALA A 95 6.01 0.23 19.06
C ALA A 95 6.78 1.30 19.85
N PRO A 96 6.08 2.18 20.60
CA PRO A 96 6.79 3.15 21.42
C PRO A 96 7.79 2.40 22.29
N ALA A 97 9.05 2.84 22.27
CA ALA A 97 10.08 2.25 23.11
C ALA A 97 9.53 2.19 24.54
N ALA A 98 9.48 0.99 25.13
CA ALA A 98 8.97 0.82 26.48
C ALA A 98 9.58 1.88 27.40
N PRO A 99 8.81 2.51 28.29
CA PRO A 99 9.35 3.50 29.20
C PRO A 99 10.52 2.87 29.93
N ARG A 100 11.72 3.43 29.71
CA ARG A 100 12.95 2.96 30.32
C ARG A 100 12.71 2.93 31.82
N ALA A 101 12.72 1.74 32.41
CA ALA A 101 12.47 1.56 33.84
C ALA A 101 13.34 2.57 34.62
N ALA A 102 12.70 3.44 35.40
CA ALA A 102 13.43 4.38 36.22
C ALA A 102 14.33 3.58 37.16
N PRO A 103 15.63 3.95 37.32
CA PRO A 103 16.50 3.26 38.24
C PRO A 103 15.91 3.38 39.64
N SER A 104 15.58 2.23 40.25
CA SER A 104 15.21 2.15 41.66
C SER A 104 16.36 2.71 42.49
N ARG A 105 16.11 3.81 43.22
CA ARG A 105 17.09 4.40 44.15
C ARG A 105 17.39 3.36 45.24
N PRO A 106 18.66 3.04 45.52
CA PRO A 106 18.99 2.35 46.77
C PRO A 106 18.75 3.31 47.94
N GLY A 107 18.12 2.78 49.00
CA GLY A 107 17.90 3.46 50.28
C GLY A 107 19.13 3.46 51.17
#